data_AF-A0A960K8X3-F1
#
_entry.id   AF-A0A960K8X3-F1
#
_cell.length_a   1.000
_cell.length_b   1.000
_cell.length_c   1.000
_cell.angle_alpha   90.00
_cell.angle_beta   90.00
_cell.angle_gamma   90.00
#
_symmetry.space_group_name_H-M   'P 1'
#
loop_
_entity.id
_entity.type
_entity.pdbx_description
1 polymer ?
#
loop_
_entity_poly.entity_id
_entity_poly.type
_entity_poly.pdbx_seq_one_letter_code
_entity_poly.pdbx_strand_id
1 'polypeptide(L)'
;ESIFLVGTPQCLLAEGLADLALEALLGPAPEPVLAELLHPLGIRYDTEVVAAVATAGEALSAVRGNAALILHDRGGSEDDAIDELVRWGLQPRERAAKSIAFLTHPTWRSYIFCYVAGLPMCRAFVRGEPARFEHLLTEQVTPQDLLAA
;
A
#
# COMPACT_ATOMS: atom_id res chain seq x y z
N GLU A 1 -16.51 15.04 16.05
CA GLU A 1 -16.62 14.31 14.77
C GLU A 1 -15.78 15.05 13.75
N SER A 2 -14.86 14.39 13.07
CA SER A 2 -14.04 14.98 12.00
C SER A 2 -14.47 14.40 10.66
N ILE A 3 -14.54 15.25 9.63
CA ILE A 3 -14.80 14.83 8.25
C ILE A 3 -13.47 14.36 7.64
N PHE A 4 -13.46 13.19 7.00
CA PHE A 4 -12.31 12.72 6.22
C PHE A 4 -12.55 13.00 4.72
N LEU A 5 -11.67 13.80 4.12
CA LEU A 5 -11.77 14.18 2.71
C LEU A 5 -10.92 13.25 1.85
N VAL A 6 -11.59 12.44 1.03
CA VAL A 6 -10.97 11.54 0.05
C VAL A 6 -10.35 12.32 -1.09
N GLY A 7 -9.22 11.83 -1.62
CA GLY A 7 -8.52 12.45 -2.76
C GLY A 7 -7.64 13.63 -2.36
N THR A 8 -7.30 13.73 -1.07
CA THR A 8 -6.39 14.72 -0.53
C THR A 8 -5.03 14.08 -0.22
N PRO A 9 -3.95 14.88 -0.07
CA PRO A 9 -2.65 14.37 0.36
C PRO A 9 -2.68 13.59 1.68
N GLN A 10 -3.65 13.87 2.55
CA GLN A 10 -3.87 13.12 3.79
C GLN A 10 -4.12 11.63 3.54
N CYS A 11 -4.78 11.25 2.43
CA CYS A 11 -5.02 9.85 2.10
C CYS A 11 -3.71 9.09 1.85
N LEU A 12 -2.74 9.71 1.16
CA LEU A 12 -1.44 9.10 0.91
C LEU A 12 -0.70 8.80 2.23
N LEU A 13 -0.71 9.75 3.16
CA LEU A 13 -0.09 9.57 4.47
C LEU A 13 -0.84 8.53 5.31
N ALA A 14 -2.17 8.55 5.30
CA ALA A 14 -2.98 7.59 6.04
C ALA A 14 -2.74 6.14 5.59
N GLU A 15 -2.76 5.88 4.28
CA GLU A 15 -2.47 4.54 3.73
C GLU A 15 -1.00 4.15 4.01
N GLY A 16 -0.06 5.06 3.81
CA GLY A 16 1.36 4.79 4.09
C GLY A 16 1.65 4.49 5.56
N LEU A 17 0.97 5.18 6.48
CA LEU A 17 1.05 4.92 7.92
C LEU A 17 0.40 3.59 8.30
N ALA A 18 -0.73 3.24 7.69
CA ALA A 18 -1.39 1.97 7.93
C ALA A 18 -0.48 0.79 7.55
N ASP A 19 0.19 0.87 6.39
CA ASP A 19 1.15 -0.16 5.97
C ASP A 19 2.41 -0.17 6.83
N LEU A 20 2.94 0.99 7.22
CA LEU A 20 4.17 1.10 8.02
C LEU A 20 3.96 0.71 9.50
N ALA A 21 2.73 0.80 10.01
CA ALA A 21 2.45 0.63 11.44
C ALA A 21 2.96 -0.70 12.01
N LEU A 22 2.84 -1.80 11.25
CA LEU A 22 3.31 -3.11 11.72
C LEU A 22 4.83 -3.11 11.94
N GLU A 23 5.60 -2.55 11.01
CA GLU A 23 7.06 -2.41 11.12
C GLU A 23 7.43 -1.48 12.29
N ALA A 24 6.71 -0.36 12.45
CA ALA A 24 6.96 0.61 13.51
C ALA A 24 6.66 0.06 14.91
N LEU A 25 5.61 -0.76 15.05
CA LEU A 25 5.15 -1.32 16.34
C LEU A 25 5.90 -2.59 16.73
N LEU A 26 6.13 -3.49 15.77
CA LEU A 26 6.59 -4.86 16.02
C LEU A 26 8.01 -5.11 15.49
N GLY A 27 8.59 -4.16 14.76
CA GLY A 27 9.90 -4.30 14.14
C GLY A 27 9.87 -5.08 12.82
N PRO A 28 11.03 -5.50 12.31
CA PRO A 28 11.18 -6.07 10.96
C PRO A 28 10.66 -7.51 10.82
N ALA A 29 10.25 -8.16 11.91
CA ALA A 29 9.75 -9.53 11.91
C ALA A 29 8.46 -9.64 12.75
N PRO A 30 7.34 -9.06 12.27
CA PRO A 30 6.07 -9.05 13.01
C PRO A 30 5.40 -10.43 13.09
N GLU A 31 5.81 -11.40 12.27
CA GLU A 31 5.11 -12.66 12.04
C GLU A 31 4.89 -13.51 13.30
N PRO A 32 5.87 -13.66 14.23
CA PRO A 32 5.64 -14.43 15.46
C PRO A 32 4.53 -13.85 16.32
N VAL A 33 4.49 -12.52 16.48
CA VAL A 33 3.45 -11.83 17.25
C VAL A 33 2.09 -11.98 16.57
N LEU A 34 2.04 -11.84 15.24
CA LEU A 34 0.80 -12.03 14.47
C LEU A 34 0.29 -13.47 14.56
N ALA A 35 1.19 -14.47 14.55
CA ALA A 35 0.82 -15.87 14.70
C ALA A 35 0.14 -16.13 16.07
N GLU A 36 0.67 -15.57 17.15
CA GLU A 36 0.09 -15.66 18.49
C GLU A 36 -1.31 -15.03 18.55
N LEU A 37 -1.51 -13.87 17.92
CA LEU A 37 -2.81 -13.18 17.88
C LEU A 37 -3.86 -13.93 17.04
N LEU A 38 -3.43 -14.58 15.95
CA LEU A 38 -4.31 -15.27 15.00
C LEU A 38 -4.64 -16.71 15.42
N HIS A 39 -3.79 -17.34 16.23
CA HIS A 39 -3.97 -18.73 16.68
C HIS A 39 -5.32 -18.99 17.37
N PRO A 40 -5.80 -18.17 18.33
CA PRO A 40 -7.10 -18.37 18.98
C PRO A 40 -8.30 -18.28 18.02
N LEU A 41 -8.12 -17.65 16.86
CA LEU A 41 -9.14 -17.51 15.82
C LEU A 41 -9.16 -18.72 14.85
N GLY A 42 -8.24 -19.68 15.02
CA GLY A 42 -8.10 -20.83 14.12
C GLY A 42 -7.56 -20.44 12.73
N ILE A 43 -6.96 -19.26 12.60
CA ILE A 43 -6.38 -18.79 11.32
C ILE A 43 -4.98 -19.38 11.19
N ARG A 44 -4.76 -20.19 10.14
CA ARG A 44 -3.44 -20.72 9.82
C ARG A 44 -2.52 -19.56 9.40
N TYR A 45 -1.42 -19.40 10.13
CA TYR A 45 -0.42 -18.37 9.87
C TYR A 45 0.97 -18.98 10.00
N ASP A 46 1.58 -19.31 8.86
CA ASP A 46 2.92 -19.89 8.80
C ASP A 46 3.93 -18.76 8.67
N THR A 47 4.68 -18.49 9.74
CA THR A 47 5.51 -17.29 9.85
C THR A 47 6.59 -17.22 8.78
N GLU A 48 7.22 -18.34 8.43
CA GLU A 48 8.27 -18.39 7.41
C GLU A 48 7.69 -18.11 6.02
N VAL A 49 6.58 -18.76 5.68
CA VAL A 49 5.92 -18.57 4.39
C VAL A 49 5.39 -17.14 4.26
N VAL A 50 4.75 -16.62 5.31
CA VAL A 50 4.18 -15.27 5.28
C VAL A 50 5.27 -14.21 5.14
N ALA A 51 6.38 -14.32 5.89
CA ALA A 51 7.50 -13.38 5.78
C ALA A 51 8.09 -13.36 4.36
N ALA A 52 8.27 -14.54 3.76
CA ALA A 52 8.79 -14.67 2.39
C ALA A 52 7.83 -14.05 1.35
N VAL A 53 6.52 -14.32 1.48
CA VAL A 53 5.50 -13.77 0.58
C VAL A 53 5.34 -12.27 0.76
N ALA A 54 5.38 -11.74 1.99
CA ALA A 54 5.30 -10.31 2.26
C ALA A 54 6.46 -9.55 1.61
N THR A 55 7.69 -10.04 1.80
CA THR A 55 8.90 -9.47 1.19
C THR A 55 8.79 -9.45 -0.34
N ALA A 56 8.38 -10.56 -0.96
CA ALA A 56 8.21 -10.63 -2.40
C ALA A 56 7.06 -9.72 -2.89
N GLY A 57 5.96 -9.66 -2.14
CA GLY A 57 4.77 -8.87 -2.44
C GLY A 57 5.02 -7.37 -2.43
N GLU A 58 5.92 -6.88 -1.57
CA GLU A 58 6.29 -5.46 -1.53
C GLU A 58 6.83 -4.99 -2.89
N ALA A 59 7.70 -5.78 -3.53
CA ALA A 59 8.23 -5.48 -4.86
C ALA A 59 7.16 -5.44 -5.96
N LEU A 60 6.06 -6.18 -5.78
CA LEU A 60 4.94 -6.22 -6.74
C LEU A 60 3.90 -5.11 -6.49
N SER A 61 3.97 -4.42 -5.34
CA SER A 61 2.97 -3.43 -4.93
C SER A 61 2.77 -2.32 -5.98
N ALA A 62 3.84 -1.90 -6.64
CA ALA A 62 3.87 -0.84 -7.64
C ALA A 62 3.13 -1.18 -8.95
N VAL A 63 2.90 -2.47 -9.24
CA VAL A 63 2.28 -2.90 -10.51
C VAL A 63 0.88 -2.32 -10.69
N ARG A 64 0.13 -2.14 -9.60
CA ARG A 64 -1.20 -1.48 -9.68
C ARG A 64 -1.10 -0.01 -10.13
N GLY A 65 -0.01 0.66 -9.78
CA GLY A 65 0.32 2.00 -10.29
C GLY A 65 0.65 1.97 -11.78
N ASN A 66 1.40 0.96 -12.26
CA ASN A 66 1.67 0.79 -13.69
C ASN A 66 0.37 0.62 -14.49
N ALA A 67 -0.54 -0.24 -14.02
CA ALA A 67 -1.84 -0.44 -14.67
C ALA A 67 -2.64 0.87 -14.76
N ALA A 68 -2.60 1.71 -13.72
CA ALA A 68 -3.22 3.03 -13.75
C ALA A 68 -2.57 3.97 -14.78
N LEU A 69 -1.25 3.96 -14.90
CA LEU A 69 -0.53 4.75 -15.90
C LEU A 69 -0.81 4.28 -17.32
N ILE A 70 -0.95 2.96 -17.55
CA ILE A 70 -1.36 2.41 -18.84
C ILE A 70 -2.70 3.01 -19.26
N LEU A 71 -3.69 2.98 -18.35
CA LEU A 71 -5.05 3.46 -18.61
C LEU A 71 -5.14 4.98 -18.84
N HIS A 72 -4.38 5.78 -18.07
CA HIS A 72 -4.64 7.23 -17.96
C HIS A 72 -3.53 8.14 -18.50
N ASP A 73 -2.34 7.60 -18.79
CA ASP A 73 -1.17 8.39 -19.19
C ASP A 73 -0.54 7.87 -20.50
N ARG A 74 -0.39 6.55 -20.64
CA ARG A 74 0.35 5.93 -21.75
C ARG A 74 -0.54 5.54 -22.95
N GLY A 75 -1.85 5.75 -22.86
CA GLY A 75 -2.81 5.48 -23.94
C GLY A 75 -3.06 4.00 -24.22
N GLY A 76 -2.81 3.11 -23.26
CA GLY A 76 -3.11 1.68 -23.38
C GLY A 76 -4.57 1.35 -23.09
N SER A 77 -4.97 0.15 -23.50
CA SER A 77 -6.33 -0.37 -23.31
C SER A 77 -6.54 -0.96 -21.92
N GLU A 78 -7.80 -1.28 -21.58
CA GLU A 78 -8.11 -2.06 -20.37
C GLU A 78 -7.47 -3.45 -20.40
N ASP A 79 -7.41 -4.09 -21.58
CA ASP A 79 -6.76 -5.38 -21.73
C ASP A 79 -5.25 -5.31 -21.46
N ASP A 80 -4.57 -4.24 -21.91
CA ASP A 80 -3.15 -4.02 -21.62
C ASP A 80 -2.92 -3.87 -20.10
N ALA A 81 -3.80 -3.16 -19.41
CA ALA A 81 -3.72 -2.99 -17.95
C ALA A 81 -4.04 -4.31 -17.19
N ILE A 82 -4.96 -5.13 -17.70
CA ILE A 82 -5.22 -6.47 -17.16
C ILE A 82 -3.99 -7.35 -17.33
N ASP A 83 -3.37 -7.33 -18.51
CA ASP A 83 -2.19 -8.15 -18.81
C ASP A 83 -1.00 -7.76 -17.92
N GLU A 84 -0.79 -6.47 -17.63
CA GLU A 84 0.18 -5.98 -16.65
C GLU A 84 -0.08 -6.58 -15.25
N LEU A 85 -1.32 -6.51 -14.76
CA LEU A 85 -1.71 -7.05 -13.45
C LEU A 85 -1.59 -8.57 -13.36
N VAL A 86 -1.90 -9.30 -14.44
CA VAL A 86 -1.74 -10.75 -14.52
C VAL A 86 -0.25 -11.13 -14.52
N ARG A 87 0.53 -10.50 -15.40
CA ARG A 87 1.92 -10.88 -15.64
C ARG A 87 2.86 -10.50 -14.51
N TRP A 88 2.71 -9.29 -13.99
CA TRP A 88 3.64 -8.71 -13.00
C TRP A 88 3.02 -8.64 -11.62
N GLY A 89 1.71 -8.42 -11.52
CA GLY A 89 0.99 -8.43 -10.24
C GLY A 89 0.64 -9.84 -9.76
N LEU A 90 0.92 -10.87 -10.57
CA LEU A 90 0.60 -12.28 -10.33
C LEU A 90 -0.88 -12.50 -9.99
N GLN A 91 -1.76 -11.65 -10.53
CA GLN A 91 -3.19 -11.75 -10.27
C GLN A 91 -3.85 -12.75 -11.22
N PRO A 92 -4.82 -13.56 -10.74
CA PRO A 92 -5.73 -14.25 -11.63
C PRO A 92 -6.44 -13.24 -12.55
N ARG A 93 -6.67 -13.60 -13.82
CA ARG A 93 -7.27 -12.67 -14.80
C ARG A 93 -8.61 -12.09 -14.34
N GLU A 94 -9.45 -12.88 -13.67
CA GLU A 94 -10.71 -12.41 -13.11
C GLU A 94 -10.50 -11.29 -12.06
N ARG A 95 -9.51 -11.44 -11.18
CA ARG A 95 -9.16 -10.41 -10.19
C ARG A 95 -8.59 -9.17 -10.86
N ALA A 96 -7.71 -9.35 -11.84
CA ALA A 96 -7.14 -8.24 -12.62
C ALA A 96 -8.23 -7.43 -13.33
N ALA A 97 -9.18 -8.10 -14.00
CA ALA A 97 -10.33 -7.47 -14.61
C ALA A 97 -11.19 -6.71 -13.58
N LYS A 98 -11.39 -7.28 -12.39
CA LYS A 98 -12.10 -6.59 -11.31
C LYS A 98 -11.36 -5.35 -10.82
N SER A 99 -10.02 -5.37 -10.78
CA SER A 99 -9.21 -4.21 -10.41
C SER A 99 -9.38 -3.04 -11.39
N ILE A 100 -9.63 -3.29 -12.68
CA ILE A 100 -9.91 -2.22 -13.65
C ILE A 100 -11.09 -1.36 -13.23
N ALA A 101 -12.15 -1.95 -12.68
CA ALA A 101 -13.31 -1.18 -12.20
C ALA A 101 -12.95 -0.14 -11.11
N PHE A 102 -11.95 -0.42 -10.26
CA PHE A 102 -11.44 0.56 -9.31
C PHE A 102 -10.57 1.62 -10.01
N LEU A 103 -9.70 1.18 -10.91
CA LEU A 103 -8.75 2.03 -11.64
C LEU A 103 -9.43 2.98 -12.65
N THR A 104 -10.65 2.69 -13.09
CA THR A 104 -11.42 3.56 -13.99
C THR A 104 -12.53 4.34 -13.28
N HIS A 105 -12.80 4.05 -11.99
CA HIS A 105 -13.83 4.76 -11.25
C HIS A 105 -13.46 6.24 -11.05
N PRO A 106 -14.34 7.20 -11.35
CA PRO A 106 -14.01 8.64 -11.37
C PRO A 106 -13.51 9.16 -10.01
N THR A 107 -14.01 8.63 -8.90
CA THR A 107 -13.55 8.96 -7.55
C THR A 107 -12.24 8.28 -7.15
N TRP A 108 -11.96 7.07 -7.65
CA TRP A 108 -10.92 6.19 -7.10
C TRP A 108 -9.70 6.02 -8.00
N ARG A 109 -9.80 6.38 -9.28
CA ARG A 109 -8.75 6.16 -10.30
C ARG A 109 -7.37 6.67 -9.89
N SER A 110 -7.29 7.80 -9.17
CA SER A 110 -6.03 8.35 -8.64
C SER A 110 -5.67 7.82 -7.25
N TYR A 111 -6.64 7.27 -6.52
CA TYR A 111 -6.45 6.80 -5.14
C TYR A 111 -5.48 5.62 -5.06
N ILE A 112 -5.28 4.86 -6.15
CA ILE A 112 -4.31 3.78 -6.19
C ILE A 112 -2.88 4.23 -5.82
N PHE A 113 -2.53 5.49 -6.14
CA PHE A 113 -1.24 6.06 -5.80
C PHE A 113 -1.07 6.33 -4.31
N CYS A 114 -2.16 6.46 -3.53
CA CYS A 114 -2.08 6.54 -2.07
C CYS A 114 -1.51 5.23 -1.48
N TYR A 115 -1.92 4.08 -2.03
CA TYR A 115 -1.37 2.78 -1.62
C TYR A 115 0.08 2.61 -2.08
N VAL A 116 0.36 2.82 -3.37
CA VAL A 116 1.69 2.43 -3.91
C VAL A 116 2.81 3.40 -3.55
N ALA A 117 2.48 4.67 -3.28
CA ALA A 117 3.47 5.69 -2.92
C ALA A 117 3.51 6.01 -1.42
N GLY A 118 2.45 5.68 -0.66
CA GLY A 118 2.34 5.99 0.76
C GLY A 118 3.42 5.32 1.60
N LEU A 119 3.50 3.99 1.55
CA LEU A 119 4.48 3.22 2.33
C LEU A 119 5.94 3.67 2.09
N PRO A 120 6.47 3.70 0.86
CA PRO A 120 7.87 4.08 0.65
C PRO A 120 8.16 5.51 1.10
N MET A 121 7.21 6.44 0.95
CA MET A 121 7.38 7.82 1.40
C MET A 121 7.42 7.93 2.93
N CYS A 122 6.45 7.32 3.61
CA CYS A 122 6.41 7.31 5.08
C CYS A 122 7.64 6.59 5.65
N ARG A 123 8.02 5.43 5.11
CA ARG A 123 9.19 4.66 5.56
C ARG A 123 10.49 5.46 5.38
N ALA A 124 10.65 6.16 4.26
CA ALA A 124 11.83 7.00 3.98
C ALA A 124 11.95 8.20 4.94
N PHE A 125 10.83 8.75 5.40
CA PHE A 125 10.81 9.80 6.42
C PHE A 125 11.12 9.25 7.81
N VAL A 126 10.47 8.14 8.20
CA VAL A 126 10.55 7.56 9.55
C VAL A 126 11.92 6.95 9.82
N ARG A 127 12.57 6.29 8.85
CA ARG A 127 13.93 5.71 8.97
C ARG A 127 14.12 4.83 10.22
N GLY A 128 13.07 4.14 10.65
CA GLY A 128 13.07 3.30 11.85
C GLY A 128 13.10 4.07 13.18
N GLU A 129 12.90 5.39 13.19
CA GLU A 129 12.86 6.22 14.40
C GLU A 129 11.40 6.35 14.91
N PRO A 130 11.03 5.74 16.06
CA PRO A 130 9.64 5.76 16.55
C PRO A 130 9.08 7.17 16.77
N ALA A 131 9.91 8.12 17.19
CA ALA A 131 9.51 9.51 17.36
C ALA A 131 9.07 10.18 16.05
N ARG A 132 9.65 9.78 14.91
CA ARG A 132 9.23 10.27 13.59
C ARG A 132 7.92 9.63 13.14
N PHE A 133 7.69 8.37 13.49
CA PHE A 133 6.39 7.73 13.25
C PHE A 133 5.29 8.39 14.08
N GLU A 134 5.55 8.67 15.37
CA GLU A 134 4.63 9.43 16.23
C GLU A 134 4.32 10.82 15.67
N HIS A 135 5.34 11.53 15.17
CA HIS A 135 5.15 12.83 14.51
C HIS A 135 4.16 12.76 13.35
N LEU A 136 4.23 11.73 12.50
CA LEU A 136 3.28 11.55 11.41
C LEU A 136 1.85 11.22 11.88
N LEU A 137 1.67 10.71 13.11
CA LEU A 137 0.35 10.45 13.71
C LEU A 137 -0.27 11.68 14.37
N THR A 138 0.55 12.59 14.89
CA THR A 138 0.06 13.73 15.69
C THR A 138 0.03 15.03 14.92
N GLU A 139 0.92 15.21 13.93
CA GLU A 139 1.06 16.47 13.19
C GLU A 139 0.39 16.44 11.82
N GLN A 140 -0.04 17.62 11.37
CA GLN A 140 -0.50 17.81 9.98
C GLN A 140 0.70 18.08 9.09
N VAL A 141 1.14 17.04 8.38
CA VAL A 141 2.22 17.11 7.39
C VAL A 141 1.69 16.88 5.99
N THR A 142 2.40 17.37 4.99
CA THR A 142 2.14 17.16 3.57
C THR A 142 3.21 16.24 2.97
N PRO A 143 2.94 15.60 1.81
CA PRO A 143 3.96 14.84 1.08
C PRO A 143 5.22 15.66 0.78
N GLN A 144 5.10 16.97 0.57
CA GLN A 144 6.24 17.85 0.32
C GLN A 144 7.14 17.97 1.56
N ASP A 145 6.56 17.99 2.76
CA ASP A 145 7.31 18.05 4.01
C ASP A 145 8.15 16.78 4.21
N LEU A 146 7.60 15.61 3.85
CA LEU A 146 8.33 14.34 3.91
C LEU A 146 9.49 14.29 2.90
N LEU A 147 9.33 14.90 1.72
CA LEU A 147 10.39 14.96 0.69
C LEU A 147 11.52 15.93 1.04
N ALA A 148 11.27 16.91 1.90
CA ALA A 148 12.25 17.94 2.28
C ALA A 148 13.15 17.55 3.47
N ALA A 149 12.91 16.41 4.12
CA ALA A 149 13.52 15.97 5.39
C ALA A 149 14.56 14.83 5.25
#